data_AF-A0A973ZJK6-F1
#
_entry.id   AF-A0A973ZJK6-F1
#
_cell.length_a   1.000
_cell.length_b   1.000
_cell.length_c   1.000
_cell.angle_alpha   90.00
_cell.angle_beta   90.00
_cell.angle_gamma   90.00
#
_symmetry.space_group_name_H-M   'P 1'
#
loop_
_entity.id
_entity.type
_entity.pdbx_description
1 polymer ?
#
loop_
_entity_poly.entity_id
_entity_poly.type
_entity_poly.pdbx_seq_one_letter_code
_entity_poly.pdbx_strand_id
1 'polypeptide(L)'
;MHPVRRFAALFGAVLAAMKTAYAELIGGFAHTAFRSRPARLGFAAFVLVVGVGTGFQVLFSAIDEGAVIRVVAFAAACTWIFGFGHTAALIARPAKSR
;
A
#
# COMPACT_ATOMS: atom_id res chain seq x y z
N MET A 1 11.95 2.92 26.58
CA MET A 1 12.32 3.33 25.21
C MET A 1 11.69 4.69 24.92
N HIS A 2 12.46 5.65 24.40
CA HIS A 2 11.94 6.98 24.07
C HIS A 2 10.82 6.88 23.01
N PRO A 3 9.68 7.57 23.16
CA PRO A 3 8.52 7.47 22.26
C PRO A 3 8.89 7.71 20.79
N VAL A 4 9.82 8.64 20.54
CA VAL A 4 10.37 8.93 19.21
C VAL A 4 11.10 7.73 18.57
N ARG A 5 11.81 6.92 19.36
CA ARG A 5 12.51 5.72 18.87
C ARG A 5 11.54 4.61 18.49
N ARG A 6 10.47 4.41 19.27
CA ARG A 6 9.39 3.45 18.92
C ARG A 6 8.69 3.84 17.64
N PHE A 7 8.41 5.13 17.49
CA PHE A 7 7.78 5.69 16.31
C PHE A 7 8.65 5.56 15.05
N ALA A 8 9.94 5.91 15.12
CA ALA A 8 10.85 5.75 13.99
C ALA A 8 11.03 4.27 13.60
N ALA A 9 11.03 3.36 14.57
CA ALA A 9 11.05 1.92 14.32
C ALA A 9 9.76 1.43 13.66
N LEU A 10 8.58 1.90 14.11
CA LEU A 10 7.29 1.61 13.48
C LEU A 10 7.24 2.14 12.04
N PHE A 11 7.65 3.38 11.83
CA PHE A 11 7.65 4.00 10.50
C PHE A 11 8.62 3.29 9.55
N GLY A 12 9.83 2.95 10.03
CA GLY A 12 10.81 2.17 9.27
C GLY A 12 10.35 0.75 8.97
N ALA A 13 9.70 0.08 9.93
CA ALA A 13 9.13 -1.25 9.75
C ALA A 13 7.97 -1.24 8.75
N VAL A 14 7.11 -0.22 8.80
CA VAL A 14 6.07 0.02 7.79
C VAL A 14 6.73 0.19 6.44
N LEU A 15 7.64 1.16 6.24
CA LEU A 15 8.36 1.38 4.96
C LEU A 15 9.09 0.13 4.43
N ALA A 16 9.64 -0.71 5.31
CA ALA A 16 10.27 -1.96 4.91
C ALA A 16 9.23 -2.97 4.44
N ALA A 17 8.14 -3.15 5.19
CA ALA A 17 7.00 -3.97 4.75
C ALA A 17 6.38 -3.42 3.45
N MET A 18 6.37 -2.08 3.27
CA MET A 18 5.94 -1.41 2.05
C MET A 18 6.74 -1.92 0.85
N LYS A 19 8.07 -1.91 0.97
CA LYS A 19 8.98 -2.34 -0.11
C LYS A 19 8.82 -3.83 -0.42
N THR A 20 8.76 -4.69 0.58
CA THR A 20 8.73 -6.14 0.38
C THR A 20 7.40 -6.60 -0.20
N ALA A 21 6.27 -6.17 0.38
CA ALA A 21 4.94 -6.51 -0.13
C ALA A 21 4.74 -5.99 -1.56
N TYR A 22 5.21 -4.79 -1.86
CA TYR A 22 5.13 -4.20 -3.20
C TYR A 22 6.02 -4.94 -4.21
N ALA A 23 7.22 -5.35 -3.82
CA ALA A 23 8.12 -6.13 -4.66
C ALA A 23 7.59 -7.54 -4.94
N GLU A 24 7.01 -8.22 -3.96
CA GLU A 24 6.41 -9.55 -4.12
C GLU A 24 5.13 -9.50 -4.98
N LEU A 25 4.26 -8.51 -4.73
CA LEU A 25 3.03 -8.30 -5.51
C LEU A 25 3.31 -7.96 -6.97
N ILE A 26 4.25 -7.05 -7.23
CA ILE A 26 4.63 -6.69 -8.61
C ILE A 26 5.44 -7.81 -9.27
N GLY A 27 6.32 -8.49 -8.53
CA GLY A 27 7.15 -9.58 -9.05
C GLY A 27 6.32 -10.79 -9.53
N GLY A 28 5.34 -11.22 -8.73
CA GLY A 28 4.42 -12.30 -9.12
C GLY A 28 3.49 -11.92 -10.29
N PHE A 29 3.10 -10.64 -10.37
CA PHE A 29 2.22 -10.16 -11.44
C PHE A 29 2.92 -9.79 -12.74
N ALA A 30 4.17 -9.33 -12.70
CA ALA A 30 4.99 -9.10 -13.88
C ALA A 30 5.24 -10.41 -14.66
N HIS A 31 5.30 -11.54 -13.95
CA HIS A 31 5.49 -12.87 -14.55
C HIS A 31 4.21 -13.48 -15.18
N THR A 32 3.01 -13.04 -14.81
CA THR A 32 1.74 -13.72 -15.14
C THR A 32 0.92 -13.11 -16.29
N ALA A 33 1.48 -12.17 -17.06
CA ALA A 33 0.94 -11.71 -18.34
C ALA A 33 -0.38 -10.90 -18.28
N PHE A 34 -0.25 -9.56 -18.32
CA PHE A 34 -1.33 -8.59 -18.59
C PHE A 34 -1.78 -8.56 -20.06
N ARG A 35 -1.99 -9.72 -20.70
CA ARG A 35 -2.39 -9.75 -22.11
C ARG A 35 -3.86 -9.38 -22.31
N SER A 36 -4.71 -9.63 -21.31
CA SER A 36 -6.15 -9.33 -21.39
C SER A 36 -6.56 -8.17 -20.47
N ARG A 37 -7.52 -7.37 -20.93
CA ARG A 37 -8.10 -6.26 -20.16
C ARG A 37 -8.75 -6.71 -18.83
N PRO A 38 -9.49 -7.84 -18.75
CA PRO A 38 -10.09 -8.30 -17.50
C PRO A 38 -9.04 -8.66 -16.44
N ALA A 39 -7.94 -9.32 -16.83
CA ALA A 39 -6.87 -9.68 -15.89
C ALA A 39 -6.19 -8.44 -15.29
N ARG A 40 -5.94 -7.41 -16.12
CA ARG A 40 -5.44 -6.11 -15.65
C ARG A 40 -6.37 -5.45 -14.64
N LEU A 41 -7.67 -5.42 -14.93
CA LEU A 41 -8.66 -4.82 -14.04
C LEU A 41 -8.82 -5.61 -12.74
N GLY A 42 -8.84 -6.93 -12.80
CA GLY A 42 -8.88 -7.80 -11.63
C GLY A 42 -7.66 -7.59 -10.72
N PHE A 43 -6.47 -7.45 -11.32
CA PHE A 43 -5.28 -7.14 -10.53
C PHE A 43 -5.31 -5.72 -9.93
N ALA A 44 -5.73 -4.72 -10.71
CA ALA A 44 -5.89 -3.37 -10.19
C ALA A 44 -6.85 -3.33 -8.99
N ALA A 45 -7.94 -4.08 -9.06
CA ALA A 45 -8.88 -4.23 -7.94
C ALA A 45 -8.21 -4.93 -6.73
N PHE A 46 -7.45 -6.00 -6.94
CA PHE A 46 -6.72 -6.67 -5.88
C PHE A 46 -5.68 -5.75 -5.20
N VAL A 47 -4.91 -4.99 -5.98
CA VAL A 47 -3.98 -3.97 -5.46
C VAL A 47 -4.73 -2.94 -4.61
N LEU A 48 -5.88 -2.44 -5.07
CA LEU A 48 -6.72 -1.54 -4.27
C LEU A 48 -7.17 -2.17 -2.95
N VAL A 49 -7.65 -3.41 -2.96
CA VAL A 49 -8.11 -4.12 -1.76
C VAL A 49 -6.97 -4.28 -0.75
N VAL A 50 -5.78 -4.68 -1.21
CA VAL A 50 -4.59 -4.79 -0.34
C VAL A 50 -4.23 -3.43 0.24
N GLY A 51 -4.14 -2.39 -0.61
CA GLY A 51 -3.82 -1.03 -0.19
C GLY A 51 -4.77 -0.50 0.89
N VAL A 52 -6.08 -0.65 0.67
CA VAL A 52 -7.12 -0.24 1.62
C VAL A 52 -7.03 -1.05 2.92
N GLY A 53 -6.96 -2.39 2.82
CA GLY A 53 -6.93 -3.27 3.98
C GLY A 53 -5.75 -2.99 4.92
N THR A 54 -4.54 -2.88 4.38
CA THR A 54 -3.35 -2.61 5.21
C THR A 54 -3.35 -1.16 5.74
N GLY A 55 -3.85 -0.20 4.95
CA GLY A 55 -4.02 1.19 5.43
C GLY A 55 -4.96 1.28 6.63
N PHE A 56 -6.08 0.55 6.59
CA PHE A 56 -6.99 0.44 7.75
C PHE A 56 -6.32 -0.23 8.95
N GLN A 57 -5.52 -1.28 8.73
CA GLN A 57 -4.80 -1.95 9.82
C GLN A 57 -3.83 -1.00 10.55
N VAL A 58 -3.15 -0.10 9.81
CA VAL A 58 -2.29 0.94 10.41
C VAL A 58 -3.11 1.91 11.27
N LEU A 59 -4.29 2.31 10.83
CA LEU A 59 -5.19 3.16 11.61
C LEU A 59 -5.67 2.47 12.90
N PHE A 60 -6.13 1.22 12.78
CA PHE A 60 -6.61 0.44 13.93
C PHE A 60 -5.51 0.19 14.96
N SER A 61 -4.28 -0.06 14.51
CA SER A 61 -3.13 -0.29 15.41
C SER A 61 -2.75 0.93 16.23
N ALA A 62 -3.20 2.13 15.84
CA ALA A 62 -2.91 3.39 16.51
C ALA A 62 -4.09 3.96 17.31
N ILE A 63 -5.23 3.28 17.38
CA ILE A 63 -6.48 3.85 17.93
C ILE A 63 -6.36 4.25 19.41
N ASP A 64 -5.64 3.46 20.20
CA ASP A 64 -5.43 3.66 21.64
C ASP A 64 -4.19 4.50 21.96
N GLU A 65 -3.45 4.94 20.94
CA GLU A 65 -2.20 5.68 21.12
C GLU A 65 -2.43 7.18 21.38
N GLY A 66 -1.37 7.93 21.70
CA GLY A 66 -1.45 9.39 21.86
C GLY A 66 -1.82 10.12 20.56
N ALA A 67 -2.37 11.33 20.67
CA ALA A 67 -2.87 12.11 19.53
C ALA A 67 -1.84 12.28 18.39
N VAL A 68 -0.57 12.51 18.74
CA VAL A 68 0.53 12.64 17.76
C VAL A 68 0.71 11.36 16.94
N ILE A 69 0.64 10.19 17.58
CA ILE A 69 0.81 8.89 16.92
C ILE A 69 -0.38 8.62 15.99
N ARG A 70 -1.61 8.94 16.42
CA ARG A 70 -2.82 8.82 15.57
C ARG A 70 -2.73 9.66 14.31
N VAL A 71 -2.30 10.91 14.43
CA VAL A 71 -2.16 11.83 13.27
C VAL A 71 -1.14 11.28 12.28
N VAL A 72 -0.02 10.74 12.76
CA VAL A 72 0.95 10.14 11.84
C VAL A 72 0.42 8.86 11.24
N ALA A 73 -0.15 7.96 12.04
CA ALA A 73 -0.72 6.71 11.53
C ALA A 73 -1.75 7.00 10.43
N PHE A 74 -2.54 8.06 10.59
CA PHE A 74 -3.42 8.58 9.56
C PHE A 74 -2.67 9.03 8.30
N ALA A 75 -1.66 9.89 8.44
CA ALA A 75 -0.85 10.32 7.29
C ALA A 75 -0.18 9.14 6.56
N ALA A 76 0.34 8.16 7.30
CA ALA A 76 0.94 6.95 6.75
C ALA A 76 -0.08 6.08 6.02
N ALA A 77 -1.26 5.85 6.61
CA ALA A 77 -2.35 5.11 5.99
C ALA A 77 -2.85 5.79 4.70
N CYS A 78 -3.04 7.11 4.71
CA CYS A 78 -3.42 7.87 3.52
C CYS A 78 -2.37 7.75 2.41
N THR A 79 -1.08 7.89 2.75
CA THR A 79 0.03 7.76 1.80
C THR A 79 0.07 6.36 1.19
N TRP A 80 -0.15 5.34 2.01
CA TRP A 80 -0.19 3.94 1.59
C TRP A 80 -1.34 3.67 0.62
N ILE A 81 -2.55 4.04 1.00
CA ILE A 81 -3.76 3.87 0.17
C ILE A 81 -3.60 4.63 -1.15
N PHE A 82 -3.07 5.84 -1.12
CA PHE A 82 -2.82 6.62 -2.33
C PHE A 82 -1.79 5.94 -3.25
N GLY A 83 -0.68 5.43 -2.71
CA GLY A 83 0.34 4.73 -3.48
C GLY A 83 -0.22 3.50 -4.20
N PHE A 84 -1.02 2.69 -3.51
CA PHE A 84 -1.70 1.54 -4.11
C PHE A 84 -2.77 1.95 -5.11
N GLY A 85 -3.54 3.00 -4.82
CA GLY A 85 -4.52 3.56 -5.75
C GLY A 85 -3.88 4.05 -7.05
N HIS A 86 -2.74 4.75 -6.95
CA HIS A 86 -1.97 5.18 -8.11
C HIS A 86 -1.46 3.97 -8.92
N THR A 87 -0.95 2.95 -8.25
CA THR A 87 -0.45 1.72 -8.87
C THR A 87 -1.56 0.98 -9.61
N ALA A 88 -2.71 0.81 -8.96
CA ALA A 88 -3.90 0.21 -9.57
C ALA A 88 -4.38 0.99 -10.80
N ALA A 89 -4.36 2.33 -10.73
CA ALA A 89 -4.70 3.18 -11.86
C ALA A 89 -3.72 2.97 -13.04
N LEU A 90 -2.41 2.84 -12.78
CA LEU A 90 -1.41 2.57 -13.82
C LEU A 90 -1.62 1.20 -14.49
N ILE A 91 -1.94 0.17 -13.71
CA ILE A 91 -2.25 -1.19 -14.21
C ILE A 91 -3.54 -1.18 -15.06
N ALA A 92 -4.55 -0.44 -14.60
CA ALA A 92 -5.85 -0.37 -15.26
C ALA A 92 -5.79 0.41 -16.59
N ARG A 93 -4.79 1.27 -16.81
CA ARG A 93 -4.65 2.06 -18.05
C ARG A 93 -4.58 1.15 -19.29
N PRO A 94 -5.35 1.43 -20.35
CA PRO A 94 -5.21 0.76 -21.63
C PRO A 94 -3.77 0.86 -22.13
N ALA A 95 -3.24 -0.21 -22.73
CA ALA A 95 -2.02 -0.09 -23.51
C ALA A 95 -2.27 0.96 -24.59
N LYS A 96 -1.41 2.00 -24.69
CA LYS A 96 -1.50 2.96 -25.79
C LYS A 96 -1.42 2.17 -27.09
N SER A 97 -2.45 2.27 -27.93
CA SER A 97 -2.37 1.81 -29.32
C SER A 97 -1.23 2.58 -29.98
N ARG A 98 -0.16 1.87 -30.32
CA ARG A 98 0.87 2.39 -31.23
C ARG A 98 0.30 2.43 -32.64
#